data_AF-A0A8J4BM38-F1
#
_entry.id   AF-A0A8J4BM38-F1
#
_cell.length_a   1.000
_cell.length_b   1.000
_cell.length_c   1.000
_cell.angle_alpha   90.00
_cell.angle_beta   90.00
_cell.angle_gamma   90.00
#
_symmetry.space_group_name_H-M   'P 1'
#
loop_
_entity.id
_entity.type
_entity.pdbx_description
1 polymer ?
#
loop_
_entity_poly.entity_id
_entity_poly.type
_entity_poly.pdbx_seq_one_letter_code
_entity_poly.pdbx_strand_id
1 'polypeptide(L)'
;MGSRGAVATHHALSLVVAGWLLLASQAFGASYSVNIYTNPLVIGGNPVSTIVSQMLNRWKLSISSTKQSSSQPSATELASTSAFIIYATGPGSYYLTENLQTNASKMADLSAWIRAGGSLILVKGINGNTNTFIPLIHSLVGSNASCKAAFYADQTRIYRRLNPPSSFGSLPEKMFRFQLGDPISGLNCLTGSSIYSSDPTKKLVSISAAITWTVGKGAVTWTGADIVADTNNSVAVSPILTI
;
A
#
# COMPACT_ATOMS: atom_id res chain seq x y z
N MET A 1 -18.75 47.01 -21.06
CA MET A 1 -19.22 45.68 -20.62
C MET A 1 -18.31 44.63 -21.22
N GLY A 2 -17.28 44.24 -20.48
CA GLY A 2 -16.29 43.30 -20.98
C GLY A 2 -15.48 42.77 -19.80
N SER A 3 -15.75 41.53 -19.42
CA SER A 3 -14.78 40.71 -18.72
C SER A 3 -15.02 39.26 -19.16
N ARG A 4 -14.24 38.86 -20.17
CA ARG A 4 -13.84 37.47 -20.34
C ARG A 4 -13.06 37.08 -19.08
N GLY A 5 -13.49 36.02 -18.40
CA GLY A 5 -12.70 35.29 -17.42
C GLY A 5 -12.59 33.86 -17.92
N ALA A 6 -11.43 33.52 -18.45
CA ALA A 6 -11.14 32.25 -19.08
C ALA A 6 -10.99 31.09 -18.07
N VAL A 7 -11.30 29.91 -18.60
CA VAL A 7 -10.99 28.54 -18.18
C VAL A 7 -9.78 28.37 -17.25
N ALA A 8 -9.96 27.55 -16.22
CA ALA A 8 -8.87 26.77 -15.64
C ALA A 8 -9.39 25.40 -15.16
N THR A 9 -9.58 24.49 -16.12
CA THR A 9 -9.60 23.04 -15.88
C THR A 9 -8.24 22.63 -15.35
N HIS A 10 -8.15 22.33 -14.05
CA HIS A 10 -6.95 21.74 -13.47
C HIS A 10 -7.23 20.31 -13.01
N HIS A 11 -6.92 19.40 -13.93
CA HIS A 11 -6.68 17.99 -13.67
C HIS A 11 -5.56 17.82 -12.64
N ALA A 12 -5.81 17.11 -11.54
CA ALA A 12 -4.77 16.47 -10.75
C ALA A 12 -5.35 15.32 -9.90
N LEU A 13 -5.60 14.17 -10.55
CA LEU A 13 -5.74 12.88 -9.86
C LEU A 13 -4.36 12.47 -9.34
N SER A 14 -4.21 12.34 -8.03
CA SER A 14 -2.93 11.98 -7.38
C SER A 14 -3.15 10.79 -6.42
N LEU A 15 -2.49 9.66 -6.71
CA LEU A 15 -2.47 8.43 -5.89
C LEU A 15 -1.04 7.90 -5.87
N VAL A 16 -0.44 7.80 -4.68
CA VAL A 16 1.00 7.56 -4.49
C VAL A 16 1.20 6.73 -3.21
N VAL A 17 1.25 5.38 -3.20
CA VAL A 17 2.28 4.69 -2.36
C VAL A 17 2.77 3.25 -2.67
N ALA A 18 2.06 2.37 -3.35
CA ALA A 18 2.51 0.96 -3.54
C ALA A 18 3.72 0.66 -4.50
N GLY A 19 4.77 1.48 -4.55
CA GLY A 19 5.90 1.31 -5.48
C GLY A 19 7.08 2.22 -5.23
N TRP A 20 6.97 3.05 -4.20
CA TRP A 20 8.10 3.27 -3.31
C TRP A 20 8.65 1.94 -2.73
N LEU A 21 7.87 0.85 -2.77
CA LEU A 21 8.20 -0.47 -2.26
C LEU A 21 9.00 -1.39 -3.19
N LEU A 22 8.98 -1.10 -4.49
CA LEU A 22 9.78 -1.81 -5.49
C LEU A 22 11.24 -1.37 -5.46
N LEU A 23 11.53 -0.18 -4.92
CA LEU A 23 12.87 0.41 -4.85
C LEU A 23 13.83 -0.29 -3.87
N ALA A 24 13.36 -1.27 -3.10
CA ALA A 24 14.23 -2.15 -2.32
C ALA A 24 15.07 -3.10 -3.19
N SER A 25 14.82 -3.15 -4.51
CA SER A 25 15.52 -4.03 -5.45
C SER A 25 16.05 -3.30 -6.71
N GLN A 26 16.85 -2.23 -6.56
CA GLN A 26 17.67 -1.74 -7.70
C GLN A 26 19.08 -1.34 -7.31
N ALA A 27 20.01 -2.21 -7.69
CA ALA A 27 21.13 -1.78 -8.49
C ALA A 27 20.63 -1.62 -9.96
N PHE A 28 20.81 -0.44 -10.57
CA PHE A 28 20.85 -0.19 -12.02
C PHE A 28 19.79 -0.83 -12.95
N GLY A 29 18.76 -0.08 -13.33
CA GLY A 29 18.10 -0.22 -14.64
C GLY A 29 17.24 -1.47 -14.89
N ALA A 30 16.85 -2.23 -13.86
CA ALA A 30 15.97 -3.39 -14.03
C ALA A 30 14.51 -2.95 -14.30
N SER A 31 13.82 -3.69 -15.16
CA SER A 31 12.39 -3.50 -15.39
C SER A 31 11.60 -4.46 -14.48
N TYR A 32 10.61 -3.96 -13.76
CA TYR A 32 9.87 -4.74 -12.77
C TYR A 32 8.61 -5.38 -13.33
N SER A 33 8.34 -6.63 -12.92
CA SER A 33 7.04 -7.26 -13.14
C SER A 33 6.17 -7.16 -11.88
N VAL A 34 4.92 -6.75 -12.05
CA VAL A 34 3.99 -6.51 -10.93
C VAL A 34 2.73 -7.36 -11.11
N ASN A 35 2.37 -8.15 -10.10
CA ASN A 35 1.05 -8.75 -10.01
C ASN A 35 0.14 -7.91 -9.10
N ILE A 36 -1.11 -7.78 -9.52
CA ILE A 36 -2.14 -7.00 -8.81
C ILE A 36 -3.31 -7.93 -8.51
N TYR A 37 -3.65 -8.04 -7.24
CA TYR A 37 -4.81 -8.82 -6.80
C TYR A 37 -6.11 -8.04 -7.05
N THR A 38 -7.06 -8.66 -7.75
CA THR A 38 -8.29 -8.00 -8.23
C THR A 38 -9.58 -8.72 -7.82
N ASN A 39 -9.55 -9.59 -6.81
CA ASN A 39 -10.76 -10.26 -6.34
C ASN A 39 -11.81 -9.24 -5.83
N PRO A 40 -13.02 -9.20 -6.39
CA PRO A 40 -14.02 -8.17 -6.10
C PRO A 40 -14.44 -8.10 -4.63
N LEU A 41 -14.41 -9.23 -3.90
CA LEU A 41 -14.72 -9.24 -2.47
C LEU A 41 -13.70 -8.47 -1.65
N VAL A 42 -12.43 -8.52 -2.05
CA VAL A 42 -11.32 -7.84 -1.34
C VAL A 42 -11.14 -6.42 -1.85
N ILE A 43 -11.30 -6.17 -3.15
CA ILE A 43 -11.09 -4.82 -3.72
C ILE A 43 -12.34 -3.92 -3.67
N GLY A 44 -13.53 -4.46 -3.44
CA GLY A 44 -14.75 -3.66 -3.31
C GLY A 44 -15.19 -2.94 -4.60
N GLY A 45 -14.88 -3.51 -5.78
CA GLY A 45 -15.33 -2.99 -7.08
C GLY A 45 -14.59 -1.77 -7.62
N ASN A 46 -13.56 -1.27 -6.93
CA ASN A 46 -12.76 -0.15 -7.40
C ASN A 46 -11.91 -0.52 -8.64
N PRO A 47 -11.62 0.43 -9.56
CA PRO A 47 -10.73 0.20 -10.70
C PRO A 47 -9.26 0.20 -10.24
N VAL A 48 -8.90 -0.81 -9.44
CA VAL A 48 -7.57 -0.96 -8.81
C VAL A 48 -6.45 -0.94 -9.85
N SER A 49 -6.70 -1.44 -11.07
CA SER A 49 -5.73 -1.36 -12.17
C SER A 49 -5.39 0.07 -12.58
N THR A 50 -6.38 0.98 -12.56
CA THR A 50 -6.17 2.40 -12.89
C THR A 50 -5.45 3.11 -11.76
N ILE A 51 -5.86 2.84 -10.51
CA ILE A 51 -5.20 3.35 -9.30
C ILE A 51 -3.74 2.90 -9.30
N VAL A 52 -3.47 1.61 -9.51
CA VAL A 52 -2.11 1.06 -9.52
C VAL A 52 -1.31 1.57 -10.73
N SER A 53 -1.89 1.70 -11.92
CA SER A 53 -1.16 2.19 -13.10
C SER A 53 -0.79 3.67 -13.00
N GLN A 54 -1.71 4.52 -12.54
CA GLN A 54 -1.42 5.94 -12.28
C GLN A 54 -0.30 6.08 -11.26
N MET A 55 -0.37 5.24 -10.24
CA MET A 55 0.56 5.17 -9.15
C MET A 55 1.96 4.69 -9.63
N LEU A 56 2.04 3.65 -10.46
CA LEU A 56 3.28 3.16 -11.10
C LEU A 56 3.93 4.19 -12.04
N ASN A 57 3.12 4.84 -12.89
CA ASN A 57 3.60 5.87 -13.83
C ASN A 57 4.19 7.09 -13.11
N ARG A 58 3.58 7.55 -12.02
CA ARG A 58 4.10 8.69 -11.25
C ARG A 58 5.43 8.42 -10.58
N TRP A 59 5.75 7.17 -10.29
CA TRP A 59 7.03 6.79 -9.67
C TRP A 59 8.17 6.65 -10.65
N LYS A 60 7.91 6.81 -11.96
CA LYS A 60 8.93 6.61 -12.99
C LYS A 60 9.64 5.25 -12.86
N LEU A 61 8.96 4.25 -12.29
CA LEU A 61 9.47 2.89 -12.26
C LEU A 61 9.37 2.34 -13.67
N SER A 62 10.45 1.74 -14.16
CA SER A 62 10.39 0.96 -15.39
C SER A 62 9.63 -0.33 -15.09
N ILE A 63 8.33 -0.35 -15.34
CA ILE A 63 7.50 -1.55 -15.19
C ILE A 63 7.51 -2.27 -16.54
N SER A 64 8.07 -3.49 -16.59
CA SER A 64 8.08 -4.30 -17.81
C SER A 64 6.73 -4.93 -18.07
N SER A 65 6.00 -5.28 -17.00
CA SER A 65 4.68 -5.90 -17.12
C SER A 65 3.85 -5.73 -15.86
N THR A 66 2.54 -5.57 -16.07
CA THR A 66 1.54 -5.67 -15.01
C THR A 66 0.58 -6.81 -15.33
N LYS A 67 0.37 -7.72 -14.38
CA LYS A 67 -0.61 -8.79 -14.49
C LYS A 67 -1.66 -8.64 -13.40
N GLN A 68 -2.91 -8.95 -13.73
CA GLN A 68 -4.03 -8.89 -12.80
C GLN A 68 -4.57 -10.29 -12.56
N SER A 69 -4.86 -10.60 -11.30
CA SER A 69 -5.25 -11.94 -10.86
C SER A 69 -6.34 -11.83 -9.81
N SER A 70 -7.46 -12.54 -10.02
CA SER A 70 -8.55 -12.62 -9.04
C SER A 70 -8.30 -13.66 -7.93
N SER A 71 -7.17 -14.38 -8.02
CA SER A 71 -6.66 -15.34 -7.04
C SER A 71 -5.17 -15.06 -6.76
N GLN A 72 -4.64 -15.64 -5.67
CA GLN A 72 -3.20 -15.59 -5.42
C GLN A 72 -2.45 -16.19 -6.62
N PRO A 73 -1.43 -15.49 -7.17
CA PRO A 73 -0.59 -16.05 -8.23
C PRO A 73 0.06 -17.37 -7.78
N SER A 74 0.14 -18.32 -8.71
CA SER A 74 0.86 -19.58 -8.49
C SER A 74 2.35 -19.34 -8.19
N ALA A 75 3.04 -20.33 -7.62
CA ALA A 75 4.48 -20.26 -7.36
C ALA A 75 5.30 -19.82 -8.59
N THR A 76 4.97 -20.34 -9.77
CA THR A 76 5.62 -19.98 -11.04
C THR A 76 5.38 -18.53 -11.44
N GLU A 77 4.16 -18.03 -11.24
CA GLU A 77 3.83 -16.63 -11.51
C GLU A 77 4.52 -15.70 -10.51
N LEU A 78 4.55 -16.07 -9.23
CA LEU A 78 5.30 -15.34 -8.21
C LEU A 78 6.79 -15.28 -8.54
N ALA A 79 7.40 -16.39 -8.98
CA ALA A 79 8.82 -16.43 -9.32
C ALA A 79 9.23 -15.46 -10.46
N SER A 80 8.30 -15.11 -11.34
CA SER A 80 8.52 -14.11 -12.42
C SER A 80 8.09 -12.69 -12.02
N THR A 81 7.63 -12.50 -10.79
CA THR A 81 7.07 -11.25 -10.27
C THR A 81 8.02 -10.59 -9.28
N SER A 82 8.24 -9.30 -9.45
CA SER A 82 9.04 -8.47 -8.52
C SER A 82 8.21 -7.99 -7.33
N ALA A 83 6.95 -7.58 -7.56
CA ALA A 83 6.03 -7.22 -6.48
C ALA A 83 4.61 -7.74 -6.69
N PHE A 84 3.96 -8.05 -5.57
CA PHE A 84 2.57 -8.46 -5.52
C PHE A 84 1.79 -7.47 -4.66
N ILE A 85 0.78 -6.83 -5.24
CA ILE A 85 0.01 -5.76 -4.62
C ILE A 85 -1.40 -6.26 -4.30
N ILE A 86 -1.82 -6.06 -3.06
CA ILE A 86 -3.18 -6.37 -2.57
C ILE A 86 -3.79 -5.09 -2.02
N TYR A 87 -4.83 -4.60 -2.70
CA TYR A 87 -5.53 -3.38 -2.35
C TYR A 87 -6.89 -3.72 -1.76
N ALA A 88 -7.02 -3.66 -0.43
CA ALA A 88 -8.21 -4.11 0.27
C ALA A 88 -9.12 -2.94 0.70
N THR A 89 -10.10 -2.63 -0.14
CA THR A 89 -11.19 -1.68 0.16
C THR A 89 -12.56 -2.32 0.29
N GLY A 90 -12.70 -3.58 -0.11
CA GLY A 90 -13.93 -4.33 0.03
C GLY A 90 -14.10 -4.94 1.43
N PRO A 91 -15.26 -5.56 1.69
CA PRO A 91 -15.55 -6.20 2.97
C PRO A 91 -14.76 -7.51 3.19
N GLY A 92 -14.19 -8.08 2.13
CA GLY A 92 -13.44 -9.34 2.18
C GLY A 92 -12.02 -9.20 2.75
N SER A 93 -11.42 -10.34 3.06
CA SER A 93 -10.02 -10.45 3.47
C SER A 93 -9.30 -11.36 2.50
N TYR A 94 -8.18 -10.92 1.92
CA TYR A 94 -7.34 -11.79 1.09
C TYR A 94 -6.94 -13.09 1.81
N TYR A 95 -6.61 -12.99 3.11
CA TYR A 95 -6.22 -14.14 3.92
C TYR A 95 -7.32 -15.21 3.99
N LEU A 96 -8.58 -14.77 4.15
CA LEU A 96 -9.74 -15.67 4.19
C LEU A 96 -10.18 -16.10 2.79
N THR A 97 -10.24 -15.19 1.82
CA THR A 97 -10.66 -15.47 0.44
C THR A 97 -9.75 -16.49 -0.24
N GLU A 98 -8.45 -16.45 0.02
CA GLU A 98 -7.50 -17.44 -0.51
C GLU A 98 -7.37 -18.69 0.38
N ASN A 99 -8.09 -18.75 1.50
CA ASN A 99 -8.04 -19.80 2.51
C ASN A 99 -6.62 -20.06 3.05
N LEU A 100 -5.83 -19.02 3.30
CA LEU A 100 -4.41 -19.17 3.65
C LEU A 100 -4.16 -19.80 5.03
N GLN A 101 -5.18 -19.78 5.89
CA GLN A 101 -5.14 -20.47 7.19
C GLN A 101 -5.08 -22.00 7.08
N THR A 102 -5.68 -22.57 6.04
CA THR A 102 -5.77 -24.04 5.85
C THR A 102 -5.03 -24.51 4.60
N ASN A 103 -4.78 -23.62 3.63
CA ASN A 103 -4.00 -23.90 2.45
C ASN A 103 -2.51 -23.61 2.70
N ALA A 104 -1.85 -24.57 3.35
CA ALA A 104 -0.42 -24.48 3.67
C ALA A 104 0.47 -24.29 2.43
N SER A 105 0.08 -24.86 1.28
CA SER A 105 0.83 -24.72 0.02
C SER A 105 0.87 -23.27 -0.45
N LYS A 106 -0.29 -22.59 -0.52
CA LYS A 106 -0.35 -21.18 -0.94
C LYS A 106 0.43 -20.27 0.01
N MET A 107 0.31 -20.50 1.31
CA MET A 107 1.07 -19.73 2.30
C MET A 107 2.58 -19.97 2.17
N ALA A 108 2.99 -21.22 1.94
CA ALA A 108 4.39 -21.58 1.73
C ALA A 108 4.97 -20.94 0.46
N ASP A 109 4.23 -20.96 -0.65
CA ASP A 109 4.64 -20.33 -1.92
C ASP A 109 4.85 -18.81 -1.74
N LEU A 110 3.89 -18.14 -1.09
CA LEU A 110 3.98 -16.70 -0.83
C LEU A 110 5.17 -16.37 0.10
N SER A 111 5.33 -17.12 1.19
CA SER A 111 6.43 -16.95 2.14
C SER A 111 7.80 -17.20 1.51
N ALA A 112 7.93 -18.26 0.70
CA ALA A 112 9.16 -18.61 0.00
C ALA A 112 9.54 -17.53 -1.01
N TRP A 113 8.58 -17.03 -1.80
CA TRP A 113 8.81 -15.94 -2.75
C TRP A 113 9.27 -14.64 -2.06
N ILE A 114 8.61 -14.24 -0.97
CA ILE A 114 9.04 -13.05 -0.19
C ILE A 114 10.46 -13.26 0.35
N ARG A 115 10.74 -14.42 0.97
CA ARG A 115 12.07 -14.72 1.52
C ARG A 115 13.16 -14.73 0.45
N ALA A 116 12.82 -15.07 -0.79
CA ALA A 116 13.73 -15.07 -1.93
C ALA A 116 14.03 -13.67 -2.49
N GLY A 117 13.23 -12.65 -2.14
CA GLY A 117 13.41 -11.26 -2.62
C GLY A 117 12.13 -10.57 -3.09
N GLY A 118 10.99 -11.26 -3.05
CA GLY A 118 9.69 -10.68 -3.44
C GLY A 118 9.24 -9.54 -2.52
N SER A 119 8.55 -8.55 -3.09
CA SER A 119 7.96 -7.42 -2.35
C SER A 119 6.44 -7.54 -2.27
N LEU A 120 5.91 -7.91 -1.11
CA LEU A 120 4.47 -7.95 -0.86
C LEU A 120 3.99 -6.59 -0.34
N ILE A 121 3.00 -6.02 -1.03
CA ILE A 121 2.49 -4.69 -0.76
C ILE A 121 1.00 -4.77 -0.42
N LEU A 122 0.66 -4.37 0.81
CA LEU A 122 -0.67 -4.42 1.38
C LEU A 122 -1.18 -2.99 1.53
N VAL A 123 -2.32 -2.68 0.92
CA VAL A 123 -2.88 -1.33 0.91
C VAL A 123 -4.26 -1.34 1.57
N LYS A 124 -4.46 -0.44 2.54
CA LYS A 124 -5.64 -0.34 3.41
C LYS A 124 -5.88 -1.61 4.23
N GLY A 125 -6.97 -2.33 3.95
CA GLY A 125 -7.42 -3.48 4.74
C GLY A 125 -8.28 -3.13 5.94
N ILE A 126 -8.74 -1.89 6.10
CA ILE A 126 -9.68 -1.53 7.17
C ILE A 126 -10.99 -2.31 7.05
N ASN A 127 -11.44 -2.92 8.14
CA ASN A 127 -12.75 -3.57 8.21
C ASN A 127 -13.29 -3.43 9.63
N GLY A 128 -14.27 -2.54 9.83
CA GLY A 128 -14.75 -2.14 11.15
C GLY A 128 -13.61 -1.66 12.04
N ASN A 129 -13.47 -2.26 13.22
CA ASN A 129 -12.43 -1.93 14.21
C ASN A 129 -11.12 -2.73 14.02
N THR A 130 -10.95 -3.43 12.89
CA THR A 130 -9.78 -4.27 12.63
C THR A 130 -9.15 -3.98 11.26
N ASN A 131 -8.07 -4.70 10.96
CA ASN A 131 -7.42 -4.72 9.66
C ASN A 131 -7.32 -6.15 9.14
N THR A 132 -7.86 -6.40 7.94
CA THR A 132 -7.98 -7.72 7.30
C THR A 132 -6.63 -8.35 6.94
N PHE A 133 -5.53 -7.59 6.98
CA PHE A 133 -4.18 -8.07 6.75
C PHE A 133 -3.47 -8.56 8.01
N ILE A 134 -3.97 -8.30 9.23
CA ILE A 134 -3.27 -8.68 10.47
C ILE A 134 -2.93 -10.19 10.51
N PRO A 135 -3.85 -11.12 10.20
CA PRO A 135 -3.52 -12.55 10.20
C PRO A 135 -2.44 -12.92 9.17
N LEU A 136 -2.45 -12.27 8.01
CA LEU A 136 -1.43 -12.47 6.98
C LEU A 136 -0.06 -11.96 7.45
N ILE A 137 -0.02 -10.76 8.04
CA ILE A 137 1.22 -10.18 8.58
C ILE A 137 1.80 -11.07 9.67
N HIS A 138 0.98 -11.54 10.62
CA HIS A 138 1.41 -12.49 11.64
C HIS A 138 1.98 -13.78 11.05
N SER A 139 1.37 -14.30 9.99
CA SER A 139 1.82 -15.55 9.35
C SER A 139 3.15 -15.39 8.59
N LEU A 140 3.36 -14.23 7.95
CA LEU A 140 4.54 -14.00 7.10
C LEU A 140 5.75 -13.49 7.89
N VAL A 141 5.52 -12.60 8.86
CA VAL A 141 6.57 -11.94 9.66
C VAL A 141 6.86 -12.73 10.94
N GLY A 142 5.89 -13.53 11.40
CA GLY A 142 5.94 -14.29 12.65
C GLY A 142 5.13 -13.64 13.78
N SER A 143 4.86 -14.43 14.82
CA SER A 143 4.03 -14.06 15.98
C SER A 143 4.54 -12.83 16.74
N ASN A 144 5.83 -12.51 16.63
CA ASN A 144 6.44 -11.34 17.26
C ASN A 144 5.93 -10.01 16.72
N ALA A 145 5.29 -9.97 15.54
CA ALA A 145 4.77 -8.72 15.00
C ALA A 145 3.65 -8.11 15.86
N SER A 146 2.79 -8.95 16.45
CA SER A 146 1.72 -8.56 17.40
C SER A 146 0.96 -7.27 17.01
N CYS A 147 0.67 -7.13 15.72
CA CYS A 147 -0.03 -5.99 15.16
C CYS A 147 -1.48 -5.89 15.66
N LYS A 148 -1.88 -4.66 16.00
CA LYS A 148 -3.26 -4.27 16.30
C LYS A 148 -3.68 -3.15 15.36
N ALA A 149 -4.92 -3.21 14.89
CA ALA A 149 -5.51 -2.11 14.17
C ALA A 149 -5.64 -0.90 15.10
N ALA A 150 -5.38 0.26 14.53
CA ALA A 150 -5.53 1.54 15.19
C ALA A 150 -6.08 2.53 14.16
N PHE A 151 -6.57 3.67 14.65
CA PHE A 151 -7.15 4.69 13.81
C PHE A 151 -6.57 6.04 14.19
N TYR A 152 -6.34 6.87 13.18
CA TYR A 152 -5.96 8.25 13.41
C TYR A 152 -7.18 9.14 13.37
N ALA A 153 -7.27 10.05 14.35
CA ALA A 153 -8.23 11.14 14.30
C ALA A 153 -8.01 12.03 13.07
N ASP A 154 -9.07 12.71 12.62
CA ASP A 154 -9.15 13.43 11.34
C ASP A 154 -8.02 14.43 11.07
N GLN A 155 -7.52 15.06 12.13
CA GLN A 155 -6.52 16.12 12.07
C GLN A 155 -5.08 15.61 12.37
N THR A 156 -4.88 14.29 12.47
CA THR A 156 -3.56 13.77 12.85
C THR A 156 -2.55 14.00 11.73
N ARG A 157 -1.49 14.74 12.05
CA ARG A 157 -0.35 14.94 11.16
C ARG A 157 0.52 13.68 11.14
N ILE A 158 0.81 13.19 9.94
CA ILE A 158 1.61 11.98 9.71
C ILE A 158 2.90 12.37 9.00
N TYR A 159 4.01 11.89 9.54
CA TYR A 159 5.35 12.27 9.13
C TYR A 159 6.15 11.06 8.70
N ARG A 160 7.00 11.28 7.70
CA ARG A 160 8.00 10.33 7.24
C ARG A 160 8.99 10.05 8.35
N ARG A 161 9.35 8.78 8.51
CA ARG A 161 10.30 8.31 9.53
C ARG A 161 11.65 7.85 8.97
N LEU A 162 11.73 7.75 7.65
CA LEU A 162 12.95 7.39 6.95
C LEU A 162 13.67 8.64 6.44
N ASN A 163 14.98 8.71 6.66
CA ASN A 163 15.82 9.74 6.06
C ASN A 163 16.21 9.33 4.63
N PRO A 164 16.24 10.27 3.67
CA PRO A 164 16.84 10.01 2.37
C PRO A 164 18.37 9.86 2.48
N PRO A 165 19.01 9.00 1.65
CA PRO A 165 18.38 8.03 0.76
C PRO A 165 17.80 6.85 1.56
N SER A 166 16.64 6.35 1.15
CA SER A 166 16.04 5.14 1.72
C SER A 166 15.75 4.12 0.62
N SER A 167 15.56 2.86 0.98
CA SER A 167 15.06 1.81 0.06
C SER A 167 13.67 2.12 -0.50
N PHE A 168 13.03 3.18 0.00
CA PHE A 168 11.75 3.69 -0.50
C PHE A 168 11.92 4.93 -1.39
N GLY A 169 13.14 5.26 -1.79
CA GLY A 169 13.45 6.45 -2.58
C GLY A 169 13.21 7.76 -1.80
N SER A 170 12.86 8.80 -2.55
CA SER A 170 12.56 10.14 -2.01
C SER A 170 11.07 10.26 -1.68
N LEU A 171 10.69 9.72 -0.52
CA LEU A 171 9.35 9.86 0.03
C LEU A 171 9.06 11.33 0.42
N PRO A 172 7.82 11.85 0.32
CA PRO A 172 7.49 13.15 0.88
C PRO A 172 7.66 13.17 2.41
N GLU A 173 7.87 14.35 2.99
CA GLU A 173 8.02 14.48 4.44
C GLU A 173 6.72 14.16 5.20
N LYS A 174 5.57 14.37 4.57
CA LYS A 174 4.24 14.20 5.18
C LYS A 174 3.33 13.37 4.28
N MET A 175 2.43 12.65 4.93
CA MET A 175 1.39 11.84 4.30
C MET A 175 0.02 12.48 4.53
N PHE A 176 -0.83 12.47 3.49
CA PHE A 176 -2.16 13.08 3.50
C PHE A 176 -3.28 12.05 3.27
N ARG A 177 -4.51 12.45 3.58
CA ARG A 177 -5.75 11.73 3.31
C ARG A 177 -6.18 11.94 1.86
N PHE A 178 -6.66 10.88 1.21
CA PHE A 178 -7.25 10.95 -0.13
C PHE A 178 -8.72 11.38 -0.12
N GLN A 179 -9.49 10.99 0.91
CA GLN A 179 -10.93 11.20 0.96
C GLN A 179 -11.35 11.78 2.32
N LEU A 180 -12.21 12.81 2.28
CA LEU A 180 -12.87 13.36 3.46
C LEU A 180 -13.82 12.32 4.05
N GLY A 181 -13.74 12.11 5.37
CA GLY A 181 -14.58 11.15 6.10
C GLY A 181 -14.03 9.73 6.20
N ASP A 182 -12.97 9.39 5.45
CA ASP A 182 -12.30 8.10 5.60
C ASP A 182 -11.25 8.19 6.73
N PRO A 183 -11.29 7.29 7.74
CA PRO A 183 -10.25 7.22 8.73
C PRO A 183 -8.95 6.72 8.09
N ILE A 184 -7.83 7.37 8.41
CA ILE A 184 -6.53 6.78 8.12
C ILE A 184 -6.41 5.56 9.02
N SER A 185 -6.31 4.38 8.40
CA SER A 185 -6.04 3.17 9.16
C SER A 185 -4.58 3.20 9.62
N GLY A 186 -4.38 2.74 10.85
CA GLY A 186 -3.10 2.64 11.51
C GLY A 186 -2.83 1.19 11.90
N LEU A 187 -1.56 0.80 11.94
CA LEU A 187 -1.14 -0.42 12.60
C LEU A 187 -0.20 -0.09 13.74
N ASN A 188 -0.51 -0.58 14.92
CA ASN A 188 0.42 -0.62 16.04
C ASN A 188 1.01 -2.02 16.14
N CYS A 189 2.29 -2.17 15.79
CA CYS A 189 2.99 -3.45 15.77
C CYS A 189 4.23 -3.37 16.65
N LEU A 190 4.61 -4.50 17.27
CA LEU A 190 5.81 -4.58 18.12
C LEU A 190 7.11 -4.62 17.31
N THR A 191 7.04 -5.07 16.07
CA THR A 191 8.19 -5.11 15.14
C THR A 191 7.86 -4.40 13.84
N GLY A 192 8.89 -4.21 13.02
CA GLY A 192 8.82 -3.50 11.75
C GLY A 192 9.36 -2.08 11.86
N SER A 193 9.65 -1.50 10.71
CA SER A 193 10.12 -0.12 10.61
C SER A 193 8.98 0.74 10.09
N SER A 194 8.51 1.69 10.89
CA SER A 194 7.54 2.68 10.44
C SER A 194 8.15 3.49 9.30
N ILE A 195 7.43 3.58 8.20
CA ILE A 195 7.74 4.48 7.08
C ILE A 195 7.10 5.84 7.35
N TYR A 196 5.87 5.81 7.87
CA TYR A 196 5.09 6.96 8.28
C TYR A 196 4.42 6.70 9.62
N SER A 197 4.39 7.70 10.49
CA SER A 197 3.62 7.66 11.74
C SER A 197 3.27 9.05 12.28
N SER A 198 2.41 9.13 13.29
CA SER A 198 2.10 10.38 14.00
C SER A 198 3.30 10.92 14.80
N ASP A 199 3.30 12.24 15.03
CA ASP A 199 4.24 13.05 15.87
C ASP A 199 5.72 12.60 15.90
N PRO A 200 6.63 13.32 15.22
CA PRO A 200 8.02 12.93 15.08
C PRO A 200 8.80 12.86 16.41
N THR A 201 8.37 13.60 17.43
CA THR A 201 9.09 13.82 18.68
C THR A 201 8.85 12.75 19.74
N LYS A 202 7.75 12.00 19.62
CA LYS A 202 7.41 10.93 20.56
C LYS A 202 8.12 9.65 20.12
N LYS A 203 9.22 9.30 20.79
CA LYS A 203 9.96 8.01 20.68
C LYS A 203 9.14 6.79 21.14
N LEU A 204 7.82 6.86 21.09
CA LEU A 204 6.96 5.74 21.45
C LEU A 204 6.54 5.05 20.17
N VAL A 205 6.37 3.73 20.26
CA VAL A 205 5.84 2.81 19.25
C VAL A 205 4.57 3.41 18.63
N SER A 206 4.78 4.27 17.66
CA SER A 206 3.77 5.17 17.13
C SER A 206 2.93 4.36 16.20
N ILE A 207 1.61 4.39 16.36
CA ILE A 207 0.65 3.93 15.36
C ILE A 207 1.25 4.29 14.00
N SER A 208 1.48 3.28 13.16
CA SER A 208 2.12 3.44 11.87
C SER A 208 1.04 3.67 10.84
N ALA A 209 1.22 4.67 9.99
CA ALA A 209 0.38 4.87 8.80
C ALA A 209 0.94 4.11 7.59
N ALA A 210 2.22 3.76 7.64
CA ALA A 210 2.82 2.74 6.80
C ALA A 210 4.00 2.10 7.56
N ILE A 211 4.17 0.79 7.41
CA ILE A 211 5.19 0.00 8.10
C ILE A 211 5.68 -1.13 7.22
N THR A 212 6.98 -1.40 7.29
CA THR A 212 7.64 -2.47 6.54
C THR A 212 8.33 -3.46 7.46
N TRP A 213 8.38 -4.72 7.03
CA TRP A 213 9.13 -5.80 7.64
C TRP A 213 10.03 -6.43 6.60
N THR A 214 11.31 -6.52 6.90
CA THR A 214 12.24 -7.35 6.12
C THR A 214 12.02 -8.82 6.46
N VAL A 215 11.80 -9.64 5.43
CA VAL A 215 11.55 -11.08 5.58
C VAL A 215 12.46 -11.81 4.59
N GLY A 216 13.54 -12.42 5.10
CA GLY A 216 14.60 -12.96 4.25
C GLY A 216 15.24 -11.85 3.41
N LYS A 217 15.26 -12.02 2.09
CA LYS A 217 15.77 -11.01 1.14
C LYS A 217 14.70 -10.03 0.65
N GLY A 218 13.42 -10.31 0.92
CA GLY A 218 12.31 -9.48 0.48
C GLY A 218 11.66 -8.72 1.64
N ALA A 219 10.45 -8.23 1.40
CA ALA A 219 9.72 -7.41 2.35
C ALA A 219 8.22 -7.63 2.30
N VAL A 220 7.58 -7.50 3.47
CA VAL A 220 6.14 -7.27 3.60
C VAL A 220 5.96 -5.83 4.00
N THR A 221 5.11 -5.10 3.29
CA THR A 221 4.85 -3.71 3.65
C THR A 221 3.39 -3.39 3.56
N TRP A 222 2.94 -2.67 4.57
CA TRP A 222 1.57 -2.23 4.69
C TRP A 222 1.51 -0.70 4.68
N THR A 223 0.47 -0.16 4.05
CA THR A 223 0.10 1.26 4.10
C THR A 223 -1.39 1.41 4.40
N GLY A 224 -1.71 2.28 5.35
CA GLY A 224 -3.04 2.45 5.90
C GLY A 224 -3.88 3.53 5.25
N ALA A 225 -3.34 4.27 4.29
CA ALA A 225 -4.13 5.13 3.43
C ALA A 225 -3.67 5.08 1.98
N ASP A 226 -4.52 5.67 1.15
CA ASP A 226 -4.20 6.18 -0.17
C ASP A 226 -3.34 7.42 0.02
N ILE A 227 -2.03 7.25 0.01
CA ILE A 227 -1.11 8.36 0.29
C ILE A 227 -1.10 9.30 -0.93
N VAL A 228 -1.26 10.60 -0.69
CA VAL A 228 -1.05 11.67 -1.68
C VAL A 228 0.11 12.51 -1.22
N ALA A 229 0.97 12.92 -2.14
CA ALA A 229 1.97 13.96 -1.91
C ALA A 229 1.59 15.18 -2.78
N ASP A 230 1.36 16.34 -2.17
CA ASP A 230 1.64 17.64 -2.83
C ASP A 230 1.81 18.75 -1.77
N THR A 231 2.77 19.62 -2.04
CA THR A 231 3.00 20.97 -1.51
C THR A 231 1.79 21.92 -1.42
N ASN A 232 0.67 21.68 -2.11
CA ASN A 232 -0.40 22.70 -2.28
C ASN A 232 -1.83 22.34 -1.80
N ASN A 233 -2.02 21.28 -1.01
CA ASN A 233 -3.25 21.10 -0.21
C ASN A 233 -4.61 21.06 -0.97
N SER A 234 -4.67 20.70 -2.27
CA SER A 234 -5.93 20.58 -3.03
C SER A 234 -6.14 19.17 -3.61
N VAL A 235 -7.28 18.54 -3.31
CA VAL A 235 -7.72 17.26 -3.89
C VAL A 235 -8.99 17.48 -4.72
N ALA A 236 -8.95 17.14 -6.00
CA ALA A 236 -10.14 17.06 -6.84
C ALA A 236 -10.89 15.76 -6.50
N VAL A 237 -12.08 15.91 -5.92
CA VAL A 237 -13.05 14.83 -5.72
C VAL A 237 -13.59 14.44 -7.10
N SER A 238 -13.44 13.18 -7.52
CA SER A 238 -14.27 12.70 -8.65
C SER A 238 -15.72 12.74 -8.16
N PRO A 239 -16.65 13.40 -8.87
CA PRO A 239 -18.04 13.39 -8.45
C PRO A 239 -18.51 11.94 -8.45
N ILE A 240 -19.02 11.52 -7.28
CA ILE A 240 -19.88 10.35 -7.19
C ILE A 240 -20.99 10.60 -8.22
N LEU A 241 -21.05 9.77 -9.26
CA LEU A 241 -22.23 9.65 -10.08
C LEU A 241 -23.29 9.03 -9.18
N THR A 242 -24.03 9.88 -8.49
CA THR A 242 -25.35 9.54 -7.96
C THR A 242 -26.21 9.21 -9.18
N ILE A 243 -26.63 7.94 -9.28
CA ILE A 243 -27.76 7.55 -10.12
C ILE A 243 -29.03 7.99 -9.40
#